data_AF-A0A087SJT1-F1
#
_entry.id   AF-A0A087SJT1-F1
#
_cell.length_a   1.000
_cell.length_b   1.000
_cell.length_c   1.000
_cell.angle_alpha   90.00
_cell.angle_beta   90.00
_cell.angle_gamma   90.00
#
_symmetry.space_group_name_H-M   'P 1'
#
loop_
_entity.id
_entity.type
_entity.pdbx_description
1 polymer ?
#
loop_
_entity_poly.entity_id
_entity_poly.type
_entity_poly.pdbx_seq_one_letter_code
_entity_poly.pdbx_strand_id
1 'polypeptide(L)'
;MYSVAILGALLVFLGSEKSFVHFSRTARRVFWYLLSCALGLWLVRWLQTLEGMSMLWVFLSAVLAASVVEDEVSKARGLVILDNEACRRQRAALRTPAAQGLAERVMDLVAAVTRGQGYTAGTVQLLGELRGTTRRLRAGLHAALAGAGADELNYVLTAVNAPALLEVVAPETVTVLVRGRVAALTTVSRSVLVDAFQKLGLRHRTSRQAAVRDVLLATRGLDLTRLKAYIDDGGDYHSCYKLMYNDLQGELQQEVLAHVTREGRRVAAAFARHAGPSAPPGVVLKVLSDVDDTLFSSGAHWPAGVDARYPRKCFYPGALAFYAELDRCFAARHAGALAAVAQELQLEEAYAAIYPEAALVLVGDNGQGDVLCAEVLWGSLRPRAEAEQDAAAGLAAGDGVRWGRGDMRARKNFV
;
A
#
# COMPACT_ATOMS: atom_id res chain seq x y z
N MET A 1 15.49 -39.33 12.77
CA MET A 1 14.29 -38.68 12.20
C MET A 1 14.05 -37.28 12.76
N TYR A 2 13.76 -37.07 14.06
CA TYR A 2 13.43 -35.74 14.61
C TYR A 2 14.44 -34.63 14.27
N SER A 3 15.74 -34.92 14.34
CA SER A 3 16.80 -33.98 13.93
C SER A 3 16.68 -33.53 12.47
N VAL A 4 16.18 -34.39 11.58
CA VAL A 4 15.98 -34.07 10.15
C VAL A 4 14.74 -33.20 9.94
N ALA A 5 13.69 -33.36 10.76
CA ALA A 5 12.52 -32.48 10.73
C ALA A 5 12.86 -31.07 11.25
N ILE A 6 13.65 -30.99 12.34
CA ILE A 6 14.14 -29.72 12.89
C ILE A 6 15.14 -29.08 11.92
N LEU A 7 16.11 -29.83 11.37
CA LEU A 7 17.04 -29.32 10.36
C LEU A 7 16.29 -28.91 9.08
N GLY A 8 15.24 -29.62 8.67
CA GLY A 8 14.38 -29.25 7.56
C GLY A 8 13.64 -27.93 7.79
N ALA A 9 13.04 -27.74 8.96
CA ALA A 9 12.44 -26.45 9.35
C ALA A 9 13.48 -25.32 9.43
N LEU A 10 14.70 -25.62 9.92
CA LEU A 10 15.81 -24.67 9.98
C LEU A 10 16.37 -24.33 8.59
N LEU A 11 16.39 -25.28 7.66
CA LEU A 11 16.81 -25.07 6.26
C LEU A 11 15.75 -24.31 5.46
N VAL A 12 14.46 -24.55 5.71
CA VAL A 12 13.36 -23.71 5.20
C VAL A 12 13.49 -22.29 5.75
N PHE A 13 13.80 -22.13 7.05
CA PHE A 13 14.02 -20.82 7.67
C PHE A 13 15.23 -20.08 7.08
N LEU A 14 16.43 -20.69 7.10
CA LEU A 14 17.68 -20.13 6.58
C LEU A 14 17.62 -19.89 5.05
N GLY A 15 16.90 -20.73 4.32
CA GLY A 15 16.58 -20.51 2.91
C GLY A 15 15.68 -19.27 2.73
N SER A 16 14.65 -19.12 3.58
CA SER A 16 13.75 -17.96 3.54
C SER A 16 14.36 -16.65 4.07
N GLU A 17 15.48 -16.71 4.79
CA GLU A 17 16.24 -15.54 5.23
C GLU A 17 17.26 -15.07 4.18
N LYS A 18 17.76 -15.99 3.33
CA LYS A 18 18.70 -15.69 2.24
C LYS A 18 18.01 -15.37 0.90
N SER A 19 16.89 -16.00 0.60
CA SER A 19 16.09 -15.68 -0.59
C SER A 19 15.19 -14.48 -0.33
N PHE A 20 15.62 -13.31 -0.79
CA PHE A 20 14.79 -12.12 -0.85
C PHE A 20 13.60 -12.32 -1.81
N VAL A 21 12.54 -11.51 -1.62
CA VAL A 21 11.30 -11.46 -2.42
C VAL A 21 10.31 -12.64 -2.21
N HIS A 22 9.01 -12.30 -2.20
CA HIS A 22 7.84 -13.21 -2.22
C HIS A 22 7.69 -14.26 -1.10
N PHE A 23 7.63 -13.81 0.15
CA PHE A 23 7.07 -14.60 1.25
C PHE A 23 5.54 -14.80 1.08
N SER A 24 5.11 -15.91 0.48
CA SER A 24 3.68 -16.24 0.42
C SER A 24 3.13 -16.53 1.83
N ARG A 25 1.86 -16.16 2.10
CA ARG A 25 1.22 -16.46 3.40
C ARG A 25 1.21 -17.97 3.69
N THR A 26 1.16 -18.80 2.64
CA THR A 26 1.26 -20.27 2.70
C THR A 26 2.63 -20.74 3.22
N ALA A 27 3.73 -20.16 2.75
CA ALA A 27 5.07 -20.52 3.24
C ALA A 27 5.24 -20.20 4.75
N ARG A 28 4.67 -19.08 5.21
CA ARG A 28 4.73 -18.68 6.62
C ARG A 28 3.92 -19.61 7.52
N ARG A 29 2.76 -20.05 7.06
CA ARG A 29 1.96 -21.11 7.68
C ARG A 29 2.72 -22.43 7.75
N VAL A 30 3.29 -22.90 6.64
CA VAL A 30 4.07 -24.15 6.60
C VAL A 30 5.24 -24.09 7.59
N PHE A 31 5.96 -22.97 7.69
CA PHE A 31 7.00 -22.80 8.71
C PHE A 31 6.46 -22.90 10.15
N TRP A 32 5.43 -22.13 10.50
CA TRP A 32 4.89 -22.15 11.87
C TRP A 32 4.22 -23.47 12.23
N TYR A 33 3.53 -24.13 11.29
CA TYR A 33 3.00 -25.49 11.50
C TYR A 33 4.12 -26.51 11.69
N LEU A 34 5.19 -26.49 10.89
CA LEU A 34 6.32 -27.41 11.07
C LEU A 34 7.05 -27.17 12.40
N LEU A 35 7.28 -25.92 12.78
CA LEU A 35 7.89 -25.56 14.06
C LEU A 35 7.00 -25.97 15.25
N SER A 36 5.69 -25.77 15.15
CA SER A 36 4.75 -26.15 16.20
C SER A 36 4.54 -27.66 16.29
N CYS A 37 4.60 -28.39 15.18
CA CYS A 37 4.66 -29.86 15.19
C CYS A 37 5.97 -30.36 15.82
N ALA A 38 7.11 -29.71 15.57
CA ALA A 38 8.38 -30.06 16.19
C ALA A 38 8.38 -29.78 17.71
N LEU A 39 7.88 -28.62 18.14
CA LEU A 39 7.68 -28.28 19.55
C LEU A 39 6.65 -29.20 20.22
N GLY A 40 5.56 -29.52 19.55
CA GLY A 40 4.54 -30.47 20.02
C GLY A 40 5.11 -31.88 20.21
N LEU A 41 5.91 -32.38 19.28
CA LEU A 41 6.60 -33.68 19.41
C LEU A 41 7.66 -33.68 20.52
N TRP A 42 8.37 -32.57 20.73
CA TRP A 42 9.28 -32.41 21.86
C TRP A 42 8.53 -32.40 23.19
N LEU A 43 7.40 -31.69 23.27
CA LEU A 43 6.53 -31.65 24.44
C LEU A 43 5.88 -33.01 24.71
N VAL A 44 5.44 -33.74 23.68
CA VAL A 44 4.98 -35.14 23.79
C VAL A 44 6.05 -36.01 24.43
N ARG A 45 7.31 -35.91 23.99
CA ARG A 45 8.41 -36.70 24.57
C ARG A 45 8.70 -36.34 26.03
N TRP A 46 8.49 -35.09 26.44
CA TRP A 46 8.61 -34.68 27.84
C TRP A 46 7.43 -35.19 28.67
N LEU A 47 6.20 -35.03 28.18
CA LEU A 47 4.96 -35.49 28.82
C LEU A 47 4.80 -37.01 28.84
N GLN A 48 5.50 -37.75 27.97
CA GLN A 48 5.58 -39.22 28.03
C GLN A 48 6.32 -39.76 29.28
N THR A 49 6.89 -38.88 30.12
CA THR A 49 7.35 -39.24 31.48
C THR A 49 6.26 -39.13 32.55
N LEU A 50 5.06 -38.65 32.18
CA LEU A 50 3.88 -38.54 33.04
C LEU A 50 2.79 -39.49 32.51
N GLU A 51 2.46 -40.52 33.28
CA GLU A 51 1.48 -41.53 32.85
C GLU A 51 0.07 -40.95 32.70
N GLY A 52 -0.68 -41.45 31.70
CA GLY A 52 -2.13 -41.25 31.59
C GLY A 52 -2.65 -40.25 30.54
N MET A 53 -1.82 -39.37 29.96
CA MET A 53 -2.29 -38.44 28.91
C MET A 53 -2.25 -39.05 27.50
N SER A 54 -3.38 -39.01 26.78
CA SER A 54 -3.44 -39.53 25.41
C SER A 54 -2.83 -38.54 24.39
N MET A 55 -2.11 -39.08 23.39
CA MET A 55 -1.38 -38.28 22.41
C MET A 55 -2.28 -37.30 21.61
N LEU A 56 -3.57 -37.62 21.46
CA LEU A 56 -4.55 -36.78 20.77
C LEU A 56 -4.66 -35.40 21.44
N TRP A 57 -4.72 -35.35 22.77
CA TRP A 57 -4.86 -34.09 23.50
C TRP A 57 -3.62 -33.19 23.39
N VAL A 58 -2.42 -33.78 23.42
CA VAL A 58 -1.17 -33.02 23.29
C VAL A 58 -1.02 -32.46 21.87
N PHE A 59 -1.36 -33.26 20.84
CA PHE A 59 -1.37 -32.77 19.46
C PHE A 59 -2.41 -31.66 19.24
N LEU A 60 -3.64 -31.84 19.74
CA LEU A 60 -4.70 -30.82 19.65
C LEU A 60 -4.29 -29.51 20.36
N SER A 61 -3.66 -29.62 21.53
CA SER A 61 -3.16 -28.48 22.30
C SER A 61 -2.02 -27.75 21.59
N ALA A 62 -1.09 -28.49 20.97
CA ALA A 62 -0.01 -27.90 20.16
C ALA A 62 -0.55 -27.17 18.92
N VAL A 63 -1.56 -27.72 18.24
CA VAL A 63 -2.22 -27.07 17.09
C VAL A 63 -3.02 -25.83 17.52
N LEU A 64 -3.70 -25.87 18.67
CA LEU A 64 -4.40 -24.70 19.22
C LEU A 64 -3.43 -23.60 19.61
N ALA A 65 -2.33 -23.93 20.31
CA ALA A 65 -1.27 -22.98 20.65
C ALA A 65 -0.61 -22.39 19.39
N ALA A 66 -0.35 -23.21 18.37
CA ALA A 66 0.17 -22.77 17.08
C ALA A 66 -0.76 -21.75 16.41
N SER A 67 -2.06 -22.05 16.36
CA SER A 67 -3.06 -21.18 15.73
C SER A 67 -3.19 -19.85 16.46
N VAL A 68 -3.06 -19.84 17.79
CA VAL A 68 -3.07 -18.59 18.58
C VAL A 68 -1.79 -17.81 18.40
N VAL A 69 -0.62 -18.46 18.37
CA VAL A 69 0.65 -17.76 18.11
C VAL A 69 0.67 -17.20 16.68
N GLU A 70 0.12 -17.90 15.67
CA GLU A 70 -0.08 -17.32 14.33
C GLU A 70 -1.03 -16.11 14.37
N ASP A 71 -2.15 -16.20 15.08
CA ASP A 71 -3.18 -15.14 15.16
C ASP A 71 -2.65 -13.89 15.88
N GLU A 72 -2.07 -14.03 17.07
CA GLU A 72 -1.47 -12.92 17.84
C GLU A 72 -0.26 -12.30 17.12
N VAL A 73 0.63 -13.09 16.54
CA VAL A 73 1.77 -12.55 15.77
C VAL A 73 1.30 -11.89 14.46
N SER A 74 0.19 -12.33 13.87
CA SER A 74 -0.40 -11.70 12.68
C SER A 74 -1.07 -10.38 13.01
N LYS A 75 -1.88 -10.31 14.09
CA LYS A 75 -2.48 -9.07 14.60
C LYS A 75 -1.40 -8.06 14.95
N ALA A 76 -0.41 -8.46 15.75
CA ALA A 76 0.64 -7.58 16.26
C ALA A 76 1.61 -7.06 15.19
N ARG A 77 1.72 -7.71 14.02
CA ARG A 77 2.65 -7.31 12.95
C ARG A 77 1.99 -6.83 11.65
N GLY A 78 0.68 -6.97 11.50
CA GLY A 78 -0.06 -6.56 10.28
C GLY A 78 -0.95 -5.34 10.45
N LEU A 79 -1.38 -5.02 11.67
CA LEU A 79 -2.37 -3.97 11.95
C LEU A 79 -1.69 -2.67 12.42
N VAL A 80 -0.80 -2.12 11.60
CA VAL A 80 -0.10 -0.85 11.87
C VAL A 80 -0.83 0.30 11.17
N ILE A 81 -0.99 1.42 11.88
CA ILE A 81 -1.60 2.66 11.35
C ILE A 81 -0.77 3.24 10.18
N LEU A 82 -1.43 3.83 9.20
CA LEU A 82 -0.78 4.63 8.16
C LEU A 82 -0.28 5.95 8.79
N ASP A 83 1.05 6.14 8.87
CA ASP A 83 1.69 7.27 9.54
C ASP A 83 2.66 8.03 8.61
N ASN A 84 2.19 8.30 7.39
CA ASN A 84 2.87 9.19 6.45
C ASN A 84 2.77 10.67 6.90
N GLU A 85 3.49 11.58 6.23
CA GLU A 85 3.52 12.99 6.65
C GLU A 85 2.14 13.67 6.55
N ALA A 86 1.31 13.32 5.57
CA ALA A 86 -0.05 13.84 5.45
C ALA A 86 -0.93 13.46 6.65
N CYS A 87 -0.83 12.22 7.15
CA CYS A 87 -1.50 11.76 8.36
C CYS A 87 -1.01 12.48 9.63
N ARG A 88 0.25 12.95 9.65
CA ARG A 88 0.81 13.77 10.74
C ARG A 88 0.34 15.22 10.66
N ARG A 89 0.41 15.84 9.48
CA ARG A 89 -0.09 17.21 9.22
C ARG A 89 -1.59 17.33 9.52
N GLN A 90 -2.40 16.38 9.06
CA GLN A 90 -3.85 16.39 9.33
C GLN A 90 -4.17 16.22 10.82
N ARG A 91 -3.49 15.31 11.54
CA ARG A 91 -3.67 15.20 13.00
C ARG A 91 -3.29 16.47 13.74
N ALA A 92 -2.24 17.17 13.31
CA ALA A 92 -1.85 18.43 13.92
C ALA A 92 -2.90 19.53 13.67
N ALA A 93 -3.40 19.64 12.43
CA ALA A 93 -4.38 20.66 12.04
C ALA A 93 -5.77 20.46 12.67
N LEU A 94 -6.25 19.22 12.76
CA LEU A 94 -7.58 18.88 13.28
C LEU A 94 -7.60 18.59 14.80
N ARG A 95 -6.52 18.92 15.52
CA ARG A 95 -6.37 18.61 16.94
C ARG A 95 -7.22 19.54 17.81
N THR A 96 -8.40 19.07 18.21
CA THR A 96 -9.24 19.73 19.22
C THR A 96 -9.47 18.82 20.44
N PRO A 97 -9.80 19.36 21.62
CA PRO A 97 -10.15 18.54 22.79
C PRO A 97 -11.31 17.57 22.54
N ALA A 98 -12.29 17.98 21.71
CA ALA A 98 -13.41 17.13 21.33
C ALA A 98 -12.98 15.96 20.42
N ALA A 99 -12.18 16.25 19.38
CA ALA A 99 -11.62 15.24 18.49
C ALA A 99 -10.68 14.26 19.23
N GLN A 100 -9.88 14.75 20.19
CA GLN A 100 -9.07 13.91 21.08
C GLN A 100 -9.94 12.99 21.94
N GLY A 101 -10.91 13.53 22.70
CA GLY A 101 -11.79 12.72 23.55
C GLY A 101 -12.63 11.71 22.77
N LEU A 102 -13.00 12.03 21.52
CA LEU A 102 -13.65 11.08 20.62
C LEU A 102 -12.70 9.96 20.18
N ALA A 103 -11.44 10.28 19.83
CA ALA A 103 -10.45 9.27 19.45
C ALA A 103 -10.09 8.35 20.62
N GLU A 104 -9.91 8.90 21.82
CA GLU A 104 -9.70 8.15 23.07
C GLU A 104 -10.87 7.19 23.33
N ARG A 105 -12.11 7.70 23.29
CA ARG A 105 -13.33 6.88 23.42
C ARG A 105 -13.44 5.78 22.35
N VAL A 106 -13.03 6.04 21.11
CA VAL A 106 -13.01 5.03 20.04
C VAL A 106 -11.94 3.97 20.31
N MET A 107 -10.74 4.35 20.75
CA MET A 107 -9.69 3.40 21.12
C MET A 107 -10.10 2.51 22.31
N ASP A 108 -10.73 3.06 23.35
CA ASP A 108 -11.25 2.30 24.48
C ASP A 108 -12.33 1.29 24.06
N LEU A 109 -13.26 1.71 23.20
CA LEU A 109 -14.30 0.84 22.65
C LEU A 109 -13.73 -0.27 21.76
N VAL A 110 -12.72 0.02 20.93
CA VAL A 110 -12.01 -1.00 20.14
C VAL A 110 -11.33 -1.99 21.07
N ALA A 111 -10.52 -1.52 22.02
CA ALA A 111 -9.81 -2.37 22.97
C ALA A 111 -10.78 -3.20 23.84
N ALA A 112 -11.95 -2.67 24.20
CA ALA A 112 -12.99 -3.42 24.89
C ALA A 112 -13.57 -4.57 24.05
N VAL A 113 -13.81 -4.35 22.74
CA VAL A 113 -14.26 -5.44 21.85
C VAL A 113 -13.15 -6.47 21.63
N THR A 114 -11.91 -6.05 21.36
CA THR A 114 -10.78 -6.97 21.12
C THR A 114 -10.49 -7.84 22.36
N ARG A 115 -10.50 -7.27 23.58
CA ARG A 115 -10.37 -8.04 24.82
C ARG A 115 -11.50 -9.08 24.98
N GLY A 116 -12.71 -8.75 24.56
CA GLY A 116 -13.85 -9.68 24.53
C GLY A 116 -13.74 -10.84 23.52
N GLN A 117 -12.72 -10.86 22.66
CA GLN A 117 -12.42 -11.96 21.74
C GLN A 117 -11.30 -12.90 22.25
N GLY A 118 -10.63 -12.54 23.35
CA GLY A 118 -9.52 -13.30 23.93
C GLY A 118 -9.96 -14.35 24.95
N TYR A 119 -9.90 -15.63 24.55
CA TYR A 119 -9.76 -16.83 25.40
C TYR A 119 -10.91 -17.29 26.36
N THR A 120 -11.31 -18.55 26.13
CA THR A 120 -11.74 -19.58 27.10
C THR A 120 -12.43 -19.20 28.42
N ALA A 121 -13.77 -19.19 28.43
CA ALA A 121 -14.60 -19.64 29.55
C ALA A 121 -16.06 -19.93 29.12
N GLY A 122 -16.77 -20.79 29.89
CA GLY A 122 -18.24 -20.93 29.93
C GLY A 122 -19.04 -20.83 28.60
N THR A 123 -18.95 -21.85 27.74
CA THR A 123 -19.34 -21.84 26.31
C THR A 123 -20.82 -21.60 25.91
N VAL A 124 -21.71 -21.22 26.82
CA VAL A 124 -23.11 -20.86 26.49
C VAL A 124 -23.54 -19.56 27.18
N GLN A 125 -23.46 -19.52 28.51
CA GLN A 125 -23.97 -18.40 29.31
C GLN A 125 -23.09 -17.15 29.19
N LEU A 126 -21.76 -17.32 29.29
CA LEU A 126 -20.78 -16.26 29.00
C LEU A 126 -20.92 -15.78 27.55
N LEU A 127 -21.19 -16.70 26.62
CA LEU A 127 -21.41 -16.38 25.21
C LEU A 127 -22.68 -15.55 24.99
N GLY A 128 -23.71 -15.66 25.84
CA GLY A 128 -24.88 -14.78 25.83
C GLY A 128 -24.54 -13.35 26.27
N GLU A 129 -23.88 -13.21 27.43
CA GLU A 129 -23.53 -11.91 28.02
C GLU A 129 -22.45 -11.17 27.21
N LEU A 130 -21.45 -11.89 26.69
CA LEU A 130 -20.45 -11.35 25.77
C LEU A 130 -21.08 -10.93 24.43
N ARG A 131 -22.09 -11.65 23.90
CA ARG A 131 -22.82 -11.20 22.69
C ARG A 131 -23.62 -9.92 22.97
N GLY A 132 -24.30 -9.82 24.11
CA GLY A 132 -25.00 -8.61 24.55
C GLY A 132 -24.06 -7.42 24.69
N THR A 133 -22.94 -7.60 25.40
CA THR A 133 -21.92 -6.58 25.63
C THR A 133 -21.23 -6.16 24.34
N THR A 134 -20.79 -7.12 23.49
CA THR A 134 -20.17 -6.83 22.19
C THR A 134 -21.13 -6.08 21.26
N ARG A 135 -22.42 -6.41 21.26
CA ARG A 135 -23.43 -5.67 20.49
C ARG A 135 -23.58 -4.23 21.00
N ARG A 136 -23.58 -4.01 22.32
CA ARG A 136 -23.59 -2.66 22.92
C ARG A 136 -22.33 -1.86 22.57
N LEU A 137 -21.14 -2.46 22.66
CA LEU A 137 -19.87 -1.82 22.29
C LEU A 137 -19.83 -1.46 20.80
N ARG A 138 -20.26 -2.37 19.91
CA ARG A 138 -20.39 -2.10 18.46
C ARG A 138 -21.41 -1.01 18.15
N ALA A 139 -22.53 -0.95 18.86
CA ALA A 139 -23.49 0.16 18.75
C ALA A 139 -22.88 1.49 19.26
N GLY A 140 -22.05 1.44 20.31
CA GLY A 140 -21.28 2.59 20.79
C GLY A 140 -20.28 3.11 19.75
N LEU A 141 -19.52 2.22 19.10
CA LEU A 141 -18.63 2.56 17.97
C LEU A 141 -19.41 3.14 16.79
N HIS A 142 -20.56 2.54 16.45
CA HIS A 142 -21.42 3.04 15.38
C HIS A 142 -21.93 4.45 15.68
N ALA A 143 -22.48 4.69 16.88
CA ALA A 143 -22.98 5.99 17.28
C ALA A 143 -21.86 7.05 17.34
N ALA A 144 -20.68 6.70 17.85
CA ALA A 144 -19.52 7.59 17.90
C ALA A 144 -19.06 8.02 16.49
N LEU A 145 -18.92 7.07 15.55
CA LEU A 145 -18.42 7.35 14.20
C LEU A 145 -19.48 7.97 13.27
N ALA A 146 -20.76 7.60 13.43
CA ALA A 146 -21.85 8.15 12.63
C ALA A 146 -22.23 9.57 13.07
N GLY A 147 -22.18 9.86 14.39
CA GLY A 147 -22.53 11.14 14.99
C GLY A 147 -21.39 12.18 15.03
N ALA A 148 -20.14 11.77 14.82
CA ALA A 148 -18.98 12.67 14.79
C ALA A 148 -19.13 13.82 13.79
N GLY A 149 -18.58 14.99 14.09
CA GLY A 149 -18.34 16.06 13.12
C GLY A 149 -17.44 15.61 11.97
N ALA A 150 -17.32 16.43 10.92
CA ALA A 150 -16.42 16.11 9.80
C ALA A 150 -14.96 16.08 10.28
N ASP A 151 -14.49 17.16 10.89
CA ASP A 151 -13.10 17.28 11.36
C ASP A 151 -12.75 16.24 12.43
N GLU A 152 -13.67 15.99 13.36
CA GLU A 152 -13.53 14.96 14.39
C GLU A 152 -13.36 13.56 13.78
N LEU A 153 -14.19 13.21 12.78
CA LEU A 153 -14.10 11.91 12.10
C LEU A 153 -12.77 11.77 11.33
N ASN A 154 -12.31 12.85 10.69
CA ASN A 154 -11.05 12.88 9.94
C ASN A 154 -9.82 12.79 10.86
N TYR A 155 -9.88 13.42 12.04
CA TYR A 155 -8.89 13.28 13.11
C TYR A 155 -8.90 11.84 13.66
N VAL A 156 -10.06 11.30 14.06
CA VAL A 156 -10.21 9.94 14.60
C VAL A 156 -9.59 8.91 13.65
N LEU A 157 -9.97 8.94 12.37
CA LEU A 157 -9.46 7.98 11.38
C LEU A 157 -7.94 8.03 11.21
N THR A 158 -7.30 9.20 11.39
CA THR A 158 -5.84 9.35 11.30
C THR A 158 -5.12 9.15 12.65
N ALA A 159 -5.84 9.11 13.77
CA ALA A 159 -5.29 8.99 15.12
C ALA A 159 -5.42 7.59 15.74
N VAL A 160 -6.48 6.84 15.42
CA VAL A 160 -6.70 5.48 15.95
C VAL A 160 -6.12 4.42 15.02
N ASN A 161 -5.91 3.20 15.54
CA ASN A 161 -5.56 2.05 14.70
C ASN A 161 -6.75 1.67 13.80
N ALA A 162 -6.83 2.30 12.62
CA ALA A 162 -7.90 2.08 11.64
C ALA A 162 -8.03 0.62 11.17
N PRO A 163 -6.93 -0.16 10.94
CA PRO A 163 -7.03 -1.60 10.73
C PRO A 163 -7.79 -2.33 11.86
N ALA A 164 -7.40 -2.13 13.13
CA ALA A 164 -8.08 -2.77 14.26
C ALA A 164 -9.53 -2.29 14.42
N LEU A 165 -9.81 -1.00 14.18
CA LEU A 165 -11.16 -0.46 14.18
C LEU A 165 -12.06 -1.14 13.12
N LEU A 166 -11.59 -1.25 11.88
CA LEU A 166 -12.33 -1.86 10.77
C LEU A 166 -12.48 -3.39 10.90
N GLU A 167 -11.75 -4.03 11.81
CA GLU A 167 -11.98 -5.43 12.20
C GLU A 167 -13.11 -5.59 13.21
N VAL A 168 -13.25 -4.68 14.17
CA VAL A 168 -14.22 -4.81 15.27
C VAL A 168 -15.58 -4.17 15.00
N VAL A 169 -15.70 -3.17 14.14
CA VAL A 169 -16.99 -2.50 13.81
C VAL A 169 -17.97 -3.43 13.09
N ALA A 170 -19.25 -3.05 13.10
CA ALA A 170 -20.30 -3.75 12.37
C ALA A 170 -20.35 -3.30 10.88
N PRO A 171 -20.83 -4.15 9.93
CA PRO A 171 -20.88 -3.82 8.50
C PRO A 171 -21.68 -2.54 8.17
N GLU A 172 -22.66 -2.21 8.98
CA GLU A 172 -23.48 -1.00 8.88
C GLU A 172 -22.62 0.25 9.15
N THR A 173 -21.68 0.17 10.11
CA THR A 173 -20.71 1.25 10.38
C THR A 173 -19.77 1.45 9.20
N VAL A 174 -19.28 0.36 8.58
CA VAL A 174 -18.48 0.45 7.34
C VAL A 174 -19.28 1.14 6.25
N THR A 175 -20.55 0.76 6.07
CA THR A 175 -21.45 1.35 5.07
C THR A 175 -21.67 2.85 5.32
N VAL A 176 -21.87 3.26 6.58
CA VAL A 176 -21.95 4.68 6.96
C VAL A 176 -20.66 5.42 6.61
N LEU A 177 -19.48 4.87 6.91
CA LEU A 177 -18.19 5.50 6.58
C LEU A 177 -17.98 5.65 5.06
N VAL A 178 -18.12 4.56 4.30
CA VAL A 178 -17.70 4.52 2.88
C VAL A 178 -18.77 4.95 1.87
N ARG A 179 -20.04 5.07 2.30
CA ARG A 179 -21.14 5.59 1.45
C ARG A 179 -21.82 6.81 2.04
N GLY A 180 -22.19 6.77 3.32
CA GLY A 180 -22.92 7.86 3.97
C GLY A 180 -22.07 9.09 4.32
N ARG A 181 -20.80 8.90 4.64
CA ARG A 181 -19.89 9.94 5.14
C ARG A 181 -18.70 10.23 4.22
N VAL A 182 -18.48 9.47 3.15
CA VAL A 182 -17.28 9.56 2.29
C VAL A 182 -17.03 10.96 1.72
N ALA A 183 -18.09 11.72 1.40
CA ALA A 183 -17.97 13.10 0.95
C ALA A 183 -17.44 14.07 2.03
N ALA A 184 -17.67 13.76 3.31
CA ALA A 184 -17.13 14.48 4.46
C ALA A 184 -15.76 13.93 4.92
N LEU A 185 -15.21 12.94 4.22
CA LEU A 185 -13.85 12.44 4.46
C LEU A 185 -12.85 13.18 3.56
N THR A 186 -11.82 13.72 4.20
CA THR A 186 -10.58 14.17 3.59
C THR A 186 -9.89 13.04 2.82
N THR A 187 -9.10 13.43 1.83
CA THR A 187 -8.30 12.54 0.98
C THR A 187 -7.33 11.67 1.78
N VAL A 188 -6.79 12.21 2.89
CA VAL A 188 -5.96 11.48 3.86
C VAL A 188 -6.78 10.43 4.62
N SER A 189 -7.96 10.77 5.15
CA SER A 189 -8.79 9.78 5.84
C SER A 189 -9.34 8.71 4.90
N ARG A 190 -9.54 9.03 3.61
CA ARG A 190 -9.86 8.04 2.58
C ARG A 190 -8.69 7.08 2.31
N SER A 191 -7.45 7.57 2.20
CA SER A 191 -6.28 6.69 2.04
C SER A 191 -6.07 5.79 3.25
N VAL A 192 -6.28 6.29 4.48
CA VAL A 192 -6.22 5.45 5.70
C VAL A 192 -7.27 4.33 5.69
N LEU A 193 -8.50 4.60 5.25
CA LEU A 193 -9.52 3.54 5.12
C LEU A 193 -9.13 2.47 4.11
N VAL A 194 -8.55 2.86 2.96
CA VAL A 194 -8.11 1.91 1.92
C VAL A 194 -6.94 1.07 2.40
N ASP A 195 -5.90 1.68 2.98
CA ASP A 195 -4.77 1.00 3.63
C ASP A 195 -5.25 -0.02 4.68
N ALA A 196 -6.13 0.41 5.58
CA ALA A 196 -6.67 -0.44 6.63
C ALA A 196 -7.43 -1.65 6.08
N PHE A 197 -8.20 -1.50 4.99
CA PHE A 197 -8.82 -2.63 4.31
C PHE A 197 -7.80 -3.54 3.59
N GLN A 198 -6.72 -2.99 3.01
CA GLN A 198 -5.65 -3.79 2.41
C GLN A 198 -4.90 -4.63 3.47
N LYS A 199 -4.62 -4.06 4.64
CA LYS A 199 -4.00 -4.74 5.81
C LYS A 199 -4.87 -5.88 6.32
N LEU A 200 -6.15 -5.61 6.53
CA LEU A 200 -7.14 -6.64 6.90
C LEU A 200 -7.37 -7.70 5.81
N GLY A 201 -7.00 -7.42 4.55
CA GLY A 201 -7.07 -8.33 3.43
C GLY A 201 -8.35 -8.22 2.60
N LEU A 202 -8.15 -8.00 1.29
CA LEU A 202 -9.20 -7.72 0.29
C LEU A 202 -9.52 -8.91 -0.62
N ARG A 203 -8.51 -9.61 -1.16
CA ARG A 203 -8.63 -10.55 -2.31
C ARG A 203 -9.76 -11.58 -2.25
N HIS A 204 -10.15 -12.02 -1.06
CA HIS A 204 -11.21 -13.03 -0.84
C HIS A 204 -12.39 -12.49 -0.01
N ARG A 205 -12.57 -11.16 0.06
CA ARG A 205 -13.59 -10.46 0.86
C ARG A 205 -14.31 -9.41 0.01
N THR A 206 -15.26 -9.84 -0.81
CA THR A 206 -16.01 -8.99 -1.75
C THR A 206 -16.63 -7.74 -1.11
N SER A 207 -17.12 -7.83 0.12
CA SER A 207 -17.67 -6.68 0.87
C SER A 207 -16.63 -5.59 1.16
N ARG A 208 -15.36 -5.96 1.42
CA ARG A 208 -14.26 -5.01 1.61
C ARG A 208 -13.75 -4.47 0.28
N GLN A 209 -13.70 -5.30 -0.77
CA GLN A 209 -13.39 -4.82 -2.13
C GLN A 209 -14.43 -3.80 -2.61
N ALA A 210 -15.72 -4.05 -2.38
CA ALA A 210 -16.79 -3.10 -2.65
C ALA A 210 -16.62 -1.80 -1.84
N ALA A 211 -16.33 -1.88 -0.54
CA ALA A 211 -16.08 -0.70 0.30
C ALA A 211 -14.90 0.16 -0.22
N VAL A 212 -13.79 -0.48 -0.65
CA VAL A 212 -12.65 0.23 -1.25
C VAL A 212 -12.98 0.78 -2.64
N ARG A 213 -13.69 0.02 -3.49
CA ARG A 213 -14.21 0.50 -4.78
C ARG A 213 -15.08 1.74 -4.59
N ASP A 214 -15.98 1.74 -3.62
CA ASP A 214 -16.87 2.86 -3.32
C ASP A 214 -16.08 4.11 -2.89
N VAL A 215 -15.06 3.98 -2.02
CA VAL A 215 -14.16 5.09 -1.64
C VAL A 215 -13.37 5.62 -2.84
N LEU A 216 -12.86 4.74 -3.70
CA LEU A 216 -12.11 5.13 -4.89
C LEU A 216 -13.00 5.87 -5.90
N LEU A 217 -14.18 5.33 -6.25
CA LEU A 217 -15.12 5.98 -7.19
C LEU A 217 -15.69 7.33 -6.67
N ALA A 218 -15.70 7.53 -5.34
CA ALA A 218 -16.09 8.79 -4.70
C ALA A 218 -14.96 9.85 -4.70
N THR A 219 -13.75 9.52 -5.13
CA THR A 219 -12.57 10.37 -5.10
C THR A 219 -12.11 10.67 -6.53
N ARG A 220 -11.87 11.93 -6.89
CA ARG A 220 -11.77 12.36 -8.31
C ARG A 220 -10.64 13.36 -8.53
N GLY A 221 -10.28 13.59 -9.80
CA GLY A 221 -9.23 14.54 -10.16
C GLY A 221 -7.96 14.34 -9.32
N LEU A 222 -7.39 15.45 -8.85
CA LEU A 222 -6.19 15.45 -8.03
C LEU A 222 -6.37 14.81 -6.63
N ASP A 223 -7.57 14.81 -6.02
CA ASP A 223 -7.77 14.04 -4.77
C ASP A 223 -7.53 12.55 -4.98
N LEU A 224 -7.99 11.98 -6.11
CA LEU A 224 -7.73 10.58 -6.39
C LEU A 224 -6.22 10.39 -6.51
N THR A 225 -5.56 11.31 -7.21
CA THR A 225 -4.12 11.38 -7.40
C THR A 225 -3.35 11.46 -6.06
N ARG A 226 -3.78 12.24 -5.06
CA ARG A 226 -3.24 12.24 -3.69
C ARG A 226 -3.53 10.98 -2.88
N LEU A 227 -4.78 10.48 -2.91
CA LEU A 227 -5.20 9.29 -2.16
C LEU A 227 -4.29 8.10 -2.46
N LYS A 228 -3.96 7.94 -3.74
CA LYS A 228 -3.06 6.90 -4.24
C LYS A 228 -1.63 7.13 -3.75
N ALA A 229 -1.13 8.38 -3.73
CA ALA A 229 0.20 8.75 -3.22
C ALA A 229 0.34 8.37 -1.74
N TYR A 230 -0.62 8.79 -0.92
CA TYR A 230 -0.61 8.51 0.51
C TYR A 230 -0.63 7.01 0.87
N ILE A 231 -1.11 6.13 -0.02
CA ILE A 231 -1.01 4.67 0.13
C ILE A 231 0.40 4.18 -0.19
N ASP A 232 0.99 4.62 -1.30
CA ASP A 232 2.37 4.26 -1.69
C ASP A 232 3.41 4.82 -0.69
N ASP A 233 3.15 5.99 -0.10
CA ASP A 233 3.96 6.62 0.95
C ASP A 233 3.87 5.90 2.32
N GLY A 234 3.06 4.84 2.43
CA GLY A 234 2.86 4.09 3.67
C GLY A 234 4.08 3.29 4.15
N GLY A 235 5.11 3.11 3.31
CA GLY A 235 6.38 2.49 3.67
C GLY A 235 6.33 0.97 3.90
N ASP A 236 5.22 0.31 3.54
CA ASP A 236 5.06 -1.14 3.61
C ASP A 236 4.61 -1.75 2.26
N TYR A 237 4.31 -3.05 2.22
CA TYR A 237 3.95 -3.76 1.00
C TYR A 237 2.50 -3.53 0.51
N HIS A 238 1.70 -2.69 1.18
CA HIS A 238 0.31 -2.36 0.85
C HIS A 238 0.15 -1.28 -0.23
N SER A 239 1.12 -1.17 -1.15
CA SER A 239 1.10 -0.22 -2.26
C SER A 239 -0.16 -0.27 -3.13
N CYS A 240 -0.40 0.81 -3.86
CA CYS A 240 -1.45 0.90 -4.86
C CYS A 240 -1.28 -0.11 -6.01
N TYR A 241 -0.05 -0.58 -6.30
CA TYR A 241 0.14 -1.71 -7.23
C TYR A 241 -0.49 -3.00 -6.70
N LYS A 242 -0.24 -3.32 -5.43
CA LYS A 242 -0.90 -4.47 -4.78
C LYS A 242 -2.42 -4.27 -4.73
N LEU A 243 -2.90 -3.05 -4.47
CA LEU A 243 -4.32 -2.74 -4.48
C LEU A 243 -4.97 -3.09 -5.82
N MET A 244 -4.44 -2.53 -6.91
CA MET A 244 -5.06 -2.60 -8.23
C MET A 244 -4.89 -3.96 -8.94
N TYR A 245 -3.81 -4.70 -8.66
CA TYR A 245 -3.49 -5.93 -9.39
C TYR A 245 -3.60 -7.23 -8.57
N ASN A 246 -3.51 -7.16 -7.23
CA ASN A 246 -3.54 -8.35 -6.36
C ASN A 246 -4.73 -8.40 -5.38
N ASP A 247 -5.25 -7.24 -4.94
CA ASP A 247 -6.29 -7.15 -3.92
C ASP A 247 -7.71 -7.01 -4.49
N LEU A 248 -7.91 -6.13 -5.48
CA LEU A 248 -9.16 -6.00 -6.26
C LEU A 248 -9.19 -7.07 -7.36
N GLN A 249 -10.34 -7.73 -7.55
CA GLN A 249 -10.49 -8.82 -8.53
C GLN A 249 -11.76 -8.64 -9.38
N GLY A 250 -11.75 -9.11 -10.63
CA GLY A 250 -12.94 -9.18 -11.49
C GLY A 250 -13.49 -7.81 -11.89
N GLU A 251 -14.82 -7.68 -11.94
CA GLU A 251 -15.51 -6.45 -12.36
C GLU A 251 -15.12 -5.23 -11.51
N LEU A 252 -15.00 -5.40 -10.18
CA LEU A 252 -14.57 -4.33 -9.26
C LEU A 252 -13.17 -3.81 -9.59
N GLN A 253 -12.28 -4.67 -10.09
CA GLN A 253 -10.95 -4.28 -10.56
C GLN A 253 -11.04 -3.46 -11.85
N GLN A 254 -11.88 -3.88 -12.79
CA GLN A 254 -12.07 -3.20 -14.08
C GLN A 254 -12.73 -1.83 -13.91
N GLU A 255 -13.76 -1.71 -13.06
CA GLU A 255 -14.40 -0.43 -12.71
C GLU A 255 -13.38 0.58 -12.16
N VAL A 256 -12.59 0.16 -11.17
CA VAL A 256 -11.58 1.03 -10.53
C VAL A 256 -10.48 1.40 -11.51
N LEU A 257 -9.94 0.46 -12.28
CA LEU A 257 -8.93 0.75 -13.31
C LEU A 257 -9.46 1.70 -14.38
N ALA A 258 -10.71 1.54 -14.85
CA ALA A 258 -11.33 2.43 -15.82
C ALA A 258 -11.56 3.84 -15.25
N HIS A 259 -11.98 3.94 -13.98
CA HIS A 259 -12.13 5.21 -13.28
C HIS A 259 -10.79 5.93 -13.11
N VAL A 260 -9.80 5.25 -12.51
CA VAL A 260 -8.43 5.75 -12.32
C VAL A 260 -7.81 6.20 -13.64
N THR A 261 -8.01 5.42 -14.71
CA THR A 261 -7.56 5.76 -16.07
C THR A 261 -8.20 7.06 -16.58
N ARG A 262 -9.50 7.24 -16.35
CA ARG A 262 -10.26 8.41 -16.83
C ARG A 262 -9.89 9.69 -16.07
N GLU A 263 -9.91 9.66 -14.74
CA GLU A 263 -9.57 10.86 -13.94
C GLU A 263 -8.10 11.24 -14.17
N GLY A 264 -7.20 10.26 -14.25
CA GLY A 264 -5.78 10.50 -14.49
C GLY A 264 -5.47 11.16 -15.82
N ARG A 265 -6.13 10.72 -16.91
CA ARG A 265 -6.06 11.40 -18.22
C ARG A 265 -6.59 12.83 -18.17
N ARG A 266 -7.64 13.09 -17.37
CA ARG A 266 -8.17 14.45 -17.17
C ARG A 266 -7.17 15.36 -16.45
N VAL A 267 -6.51 14.84 -15.40
CA VAL A 267 -5.44 15.52 -14.66
C VAL A 267 -4.23 15.81 -15.56
N ALA A 268 -3.77 14.81 -16.33
CA ALA A 268 -2.66 14.96 -17.28
C ALA A 268 -2.95 16.05 -18.33
N ALA A 269 -4.12 16.01 -18.96
CA ALA A 269 -4.51 16.97 -19.99
C ALA A 269 -4.69 18.40 -19.43
N ALA A 270 -5.16 18.54 -18.18
CA ALA A 270 -5.21 19.82 -17.49
C ALA A 270 -3.81 20.40 -17.24
N PHE A 271 -2.85 19.56 -16.84
CA PHE A 271 -1.47 20.00 -16.62
C PHE A 271 -0.75 20.39 -17.91
N ALA A 272 -0.91 19.61 -18.99
CA ALA A 272 -0.32 19.94 -20.29
C ALA A 272 -0.72 21.34 -20.80
N ARG A 273 -1.95 21.81 -20.50
CA ARG A 273 -2.39 23.19 -20.79
C ARG A 273 -1.68 24.27 -19.99
N HIS A 274 -1.30 23.97 -18.73
CA HIS A 274 -0.79 24.97 -17.79
C HIS A 274 0.73 24.95 -17.61
N ALA A 275 1.39 23.82 -17.85
CA ALA A 275 2.84 23.66 -17.68
C ALA A 275 3.66 24.04 -18.92
N GLY A 276 3.01 24.13 -20.09
CA GLY A 276 3.62 24.53 -21.36
C GLY A 276 4.37 23.39 -22.09
N PRO A 277 4.84 23.65 -23.34
CA PRO A 277 5.35 22.62 -24.23
C PRO A 277 6.73 22.03 -23.84
N SER A 278 7.40 22.61 -22.84
CA SER A 278 8.66 22.11 -22.27
C SER A 278 8.47 21.42 -20.92
N ALA A 279 7.22 21.15 -20.53
CA ALA A 279 6.89 20.38 -19.35
C ALA A 279 7.21 18.88 -19.53
N PRO A 280 7.50 18.16 -18.44
CA PRO A 280 7.38 16.71 -18.42
C PRO A 280 5.93 16.29 -18.72
N PRO A 281 5.67 15.04 -19.17
CA PRO A 281 4.33 14.56 -19.54
C PRO A 281 3.40 14.32 -18.35
N GLY A 282 3.61 15.02 -17.23
CA GLY A 282 2.98 14.69 -15.96
C GLY A 282 3.19 15.68 -14.81
N VAL A 283 2.37 15.48 -13.78
CA VAL A 283 1.99 16.40 -12.70
C VAL A 283 2.96 16.48 -11.49
N VAL A 284 3.56 15.38 -11.01
CA VAL A 284 4.76 15.36 -10.10
C VAL A 284 5.83 14.39 -10.65
N LEU A 285 6.67 13.75 -9.85
CA LEU A 285 7.53 12.64 -10.26
C LEU A 285 7.10 11.30 -9.64
N LYS A 286 7.33 10.18 -10.34
CA LYS A 286 7.64 8.92 -9.62
C LYS A 286 8.94 8.33 -10.13
N VAL A 287 9.81 8.07 -9.16
CA VAL A 287 11.02 7.28 -9.32
C VAL A 287 10.65 5.82 -9.07
N LEU A 288 10.75 5.00 -10.10
CA LEU A 288 10.89 3.55 -9.94
C LEU A 288 12.38 3.32 -9.71
N SER A 289 12.74 2.85 -8.51
CA SER A 289 14.12 2.46 -8.18
C SER A 289 14.18 0.95 -8.07
N ASP A 290 15.19 0.34 -8.66
CA ASP A 290 15.66 -0.96 -8.19
C ASP A 290 16.30 -0.83 -6.78
N VAL A 291 16.58 -1.95 -6.12
CA VAL A 291 16.87 -2.06 -4.68
C VAL A 291 18.28 -2.59 -4.40
N ASP A 292 18.64 -3.76 -4.96
CA ASP A 292 19.92 -4.41 -4.71
C ASP A 292 20.99 -3.84 -5.65
N ASP A 293 22.07 -3.29 -5.09
CA ASP A 293 23.11 -2.53 -5.79
C ASP A 293 22.70 -1.20 -6.46
N THR A 294 21.41 -0.91 -6.55
CA THR A 294 20.87 0.43 -6.88
C THR A 294 20.66 1.32 -5.63
N LEU A 295 19.96 0.82 -4.61
CA LEU A 295 19.63 1.59 -3.39
C LEU A 295 20.55 1.26 -2.22
N PHE A 296 20.85 -0.02 -2.01
CA PHE A 296 21.84 -0.49 -1.05
C PHE A 296 22.74 -1.55 -1.68
N SER A 297 24.01 -1.60 -1.28
CA SER A 297 24.93 -2.59 -1.86
C SER A 297 24.60 -4.01 -1.43
N SER A 298 24.64 -4.98 -2.34
CA SER A 298 24.60 -6.40 -1.99
C SER A 298 25.91 -6.88 -1.35
N GLY A 299 27.00 -6.12 -1.50
CA GLY A 299 28.36 -6.51 -1.13
C GLY A 299 28.92 -7.61 -2.02
N ALA A 300 28.66 -7.53 -3.34
CA ALA A 300 29.02 -8.53 -4.36
C ALA A 300 28.60 -9.98 -3.99
N HIS A 301 27.39 -10.14 -3.43
CA HIS A 301 26.91 -11.42 -2.93
C HIS A 301 25.87 -12.05 -3.88
N TRP A 302 26.32 -13.01 -4.68
CA TRP A 302 25.50 -13.84 -5.58
C TRP A 302 24.13 -14.22 -4.96
N PRO A 303 23.00 -14.09 -5.70
CA PRO A 303 22.91 -13.82 -7.14
C PRO A 303 23.03 -12.35 -7.56
N ALA A 304 23.14 -11.40 -6.63
CA ALA A 304 23.21 -9.97 -6.93
C ALA A 304 24.65 -9.42 -6.89
N GLY A 305 24.88 -8.39 -7.70
CA GLY A 305 25.96 -7.42 -7.48
C GLY A 305 27.35 -7.74 -8.01
N VAL A 306 28.06 -6.65 -8.30
CA VAL A 306 29.50 -6.62 -8.58
C VAL A 306 30.28 -5.67 -7.65
N ASP A 307 29.61 -4.83 -6.87
CA ASP A 307 30.28 -3.86 -5.99
C ASP A 307 30.60 -4.47 -4.62
N ALA A 308 31.91 -4.61 -4.35
CA ALA A 308 32.45 -5.04 -3.07
C ALA A 308 33.03 -3.89 -2.21
N ARG A 309 32.90 -2.63 -2.66
CA ARG A 309 33.45 -1.44 -1.97
C ARG A 309 32.65 -1.07 -0.72
N TYR A 310 31.37 -1.43 -0.69
CA TYR A 310 30.45 -1.08 0.39
C TYR A 310 30.00 -2.33 1.16
N PRO A 311 29.71 -2.22 2.48
CA PRO A 311 29.16 -3.33 3.25
C PRO A 311 27.78 -3.74 2.73
N ARG A 312 27.50 -5.05 2.74
CA ARG A 312 26.19 -5.60 2.38
C ARG A 312 25.05 -4.96 3.19
N LYS A 313 23.97 -4.56 2.50
CA LYS A 313 22.81 -3.80 3.02
C LYS A 313 23.14 -2.38 3.52
N CYS A 314 24.31 -1.83 3.18
CA CYS A 314 24.59 -0.41 3.36
C CYS A 314 23.95 0.40 2.22
N PHE A 315 23.13 1.40 2.55
CA PHE A 315 22.64 2.37 1.57
C PHE A 315 23.80 3.11 0.92
N TYR A 316 23.76 3.32 -0.40
CA TYR A 316 24.82 4.08 -1.07
C TYR A 316 24.83 5.54 -0.58
N PRO A 317 26.01 6.11 -0.26
CA PRO A 317 26.12 7.50 0.17
C PRO A 317 25.47 8.46 -0.82
N GLY A 318 24.52 9.27 -0.34
CA GLY A 318 23.80 10.23 -1.17
C GLY A 318 22.58 9.69 -1.92
N ALA A 319 22.36 8.38 -2.05
CA ALA A 319 21.22 7.83 -2.83
C ALA A 319 19.86 8.33 -2.29
N LEU A 320 19.64 8.24 -0.98
CA LEU A 320 18.43 8.77 -0.33
C LEU A 320 18.28 10.30 -0.47
N ALA A 321 19.39 11.04 -0.54
CA ALA A 321 19.36 12.48 -0.76
C ALA A 321 19.02 12.82 -2.22
N PHE A 322 19.56 12.06 -3.18
CA PHE A 322 19.25 12.18 -4.60
C PHE A 322 17.77 11.94 -4.88
N TYR A 323 17.17 10.88 -4.32
CA TYR A 323 15.72 10.64 -4.45
C TYR A 323 14.87 11.77 -3.84
N ALA A 324 15.28 12.31 -2.68
CA ALA A 324 14.60 13.44 -2.06
C ALA A 324 14.74 14.75 -2.87
N GLU A 325 15.90 15.02 -3.47
CA GLU A 325 16.08 16.21 -4.31
C GLU A 325 15.40 16.10 -5.67
N LEU A 326 15.30 14.91 -6.28
CA LEU A 326 14.52 14.69 -7.49
C LEU A 326 13.06 15.10 -7.30
N ASP A 327 12.44 14.66 -6.20
CA ASP A 327 11.04 14.95 -5.88
C ASP A 327 10.83 16.45 -5.55
N ARG A 328 11.68 17.02 -4.67
CA ARG A 328 11.66 18.46 -4.33
C ARG A 328 11.83 19.35 -5.55
N CYS A 329 12.83 19.06 -6.40
CA CYS A 329 13.12 19.86 -7.59
C CYS A 329 11.99 19.79 -8.61
N PHE A 330 11.31 18.64 -8.74
CA PHE A 330 10.11 18.55 -9.56
C PHE A 330 9.01 19.45 -9.00
N ALA A 331 8.63 19.26 -7.73
CA ALA A 331 7.55 19.99 -7.10
C ALA A 331 7.77 21.51 -7.17
N ALA A 332 8.97 21.99 -6.84
CA ALA A 332 9.34 23.39 -6.91
C ALA A 332 9.28 23.96 -8.35
N ARG A 333 9.72 23.20 -9.36
CA ARG A 333 9.71 23.63 -10.77
C ARG A 333 8.30 23.74 -11.35
N HIS A 334 7.36 22.91 -10.90
CA HIS A 334 6.01 22.81 -11.49
C HIS A 334 4.87 23.31 -10.59
N ALA A 335 5.17 23.85 -9.40
CA ALA A 335 4.20 24.39 -8.43
C ALA A 335 3.15 25.34 -9.02
N GLY A 336 3.53 26.25 -9.94
CA GLY A 336 2.59 27.17 -10.58
C GLY A 336 1.56 26.47 -11.48
N ALA A 337 1.99 25.46 -12.24
CA ALA A 337 1.10 24.65 -13.06
C ALA A 337 0.24 23.72 -12.20
N LEU A 338 0.80 23.16 -11.12
CA LEU A 338 0.06 22.38 -10.13
C LEU A 338 -1.07 23.18 -9.48
N ALA A 339 -0.81 24.42 -9.05
CA ALA A 339 -1.82 25.31 -8.50
C ALA A 339 -2.92 25.65 -9.52
N ALA A 340 -2.56 25.86 -10.80
CA ALA A 340 -3.54 26.14 -11.85
C ALA A 340 -4.42 24.92 -12.17
N VAL A 341 -3.86 23.71 -12.23
CA VAL A 341 -4.65 22.46 -12.36
C VAL A 341 -5.53 22.25 -11.14
N ALA A 342 -5.05 22.59 -9.95
CA ALA A 342 -5.85 22.49 -8.73
C ALA A 342 -7.04 23.46 -8.72
N GLN A 343 -6.90 24.65 -9.31
CA GLN A 343 -8.00 25.59 -9.53
C GLN A 343 -8.97 25.09 -10.63
N GLU A 344 -8.46 24.56 -11.77
CA GLU A 344 -9.31 24.02 -12.85
C GLU A 344 -10.13 22.78 -12.41
N LEU A 345 -9.53 21.92 -11.59
CA LEU A 345 -10.13 20.66 -11.13
C LEU A 345 -10.70 20.73 -9.70
N GLN A 346 -10.63 21.91 -9.07
CA GLN A 346 -11.13 22.23 -7.72
C GLN A 346 -10.54 21.37 -6.57
N LEU A 347 -9.39 20.71 -6.75
CA LEU A 347 -8.79 19.72 -5.84
C LEU A 347 -7.24 19.71 -5.97
N GLU A 348 -6.50 19.27 -4.96
CA GLU A 348 -5.04 19.53 -4.86
C GLU A 348 -4.11 18.29 -5.12
N GLU A 349 -2.98 18.49 -5.84
CA GLU A 349 -1.70 17.70 -5.94
C GLU A 349 -1.71 16.13 -6.07
N ALA A 350 -0.54 15.45 -5.90
CA ALA A 350 -0.18 14.20 -6.61
C ALA A 350 1.21 13.57 -6.21
N TYR A 351 1.78 12.43 -6.69
CA TYR A 351 1.34 11.14 -7.32
C TYR A 351 2.40 9.98 -7.15
N ALA A 352 2.61 8.83 -7.86
CA ALA A 352 2.16 8.11 -9.10
C ALA A 352 2.39 6.55 -8.98
N ALA A 353 2.16 5.59 -9.90
CA ALA A 353 1.81 5.58 -11.34
C ALA A 353 0.67 4.60 -11.79
N ILE A 354 -0.06 3.97 -10.86
CA ILE A 354 -1.55 3.81 -10.78
C ILE A 354 -2.34 5.15 -11.05
N TYR A 355 -1.73 6.04 -11.83
CA TYR A 355 -1.95 7.48 -11.91
C TYR A 355 -1.44 7.79 -13.34
N PRO A 356 -2.27 7.60 -14.39
CA PRO A 356 -1.94 7.87 -15.81
C PRO A 356 -1.27 9.22 -16.10
N GLU A 357 -1.43 10.17 -15.18
CA GLU A 357 -0.75 11.46 -15.08
C GLU A 357 0.80 11.36 -14.95
N ALA A 358 1.35 10.14 -14.85
CA ALA A 358 2.74 9.67 -14.88
C ALA A 358 3.83 10.30 -15.78
N ALA A 359 4.53 11.34 -15.32
CA ALA A 359 5.97 11.47 -15.57
C ALA A 359 6.74 10.45 -14.70
N LEU A 360 7.33 9.44 -15.37
CA LEU A 360 8.08 8.33 -14.76
C LEU A 360 9.57 8.48 -15.00
N VAL A 361 10.38 8.19 -13.98
CA VAL A 361 11.83 8.03 -14.06
C VAL A 361 12.18 6.65 -13.52
N LEU A 362 13.00 5.89 -14.24
CA LEU A 362 13.63 4.68 -13.74
C LEU A 362 15.04 5.01 -13.24
N VAL A 363 15.42 4.48 -12.08
CA VAL A 363 16.80 4.46 -11.57
C VAL A 363 17.14 3.00 -11.28
N GLY A 364 18.30 2.57 -11.75
CA GLY A 364 18.76 1.19 -11.74
C GLY A 364 20.27 1.11 -11.91
N ASP A 365 20.84 -0.09 -11.77
CA ASP A 365 22.26 -0.33 -11.93
C ASP A 365 22.61 -0.69 -13.40
N ASN A 366 23.74 -1.37 -13.64
CA ASN A 366 24.10 -1.88 -14.97
C ASN A 366 23.60 -3.33 -15.23
N GLY A 367 22.68 -3.82 -14.42
CA GLY A 367 22.04 -5.11 -14.51
C GLY A 367 21.12 -5.24 -15.72
N GLN A 368 21.09 -6.45 -16.28
CA GLN A 368 20.30 -6.75 -17.49
C GLN A 368 18.79 -6.62 -17.27
N GLY A 369 18.32 -6.71 -16.02
CA GLY A 369 16.92 -6.52 -15.65
C GLY A 369 16.46 -5.06 -15.81
N ASP A 370 17.27 -4.10 -15.37
CA ASP A 370 16.90 -2.69 -15.37
C ASP A 370 16.94 -2.08 -16.76
N VAL A 371 17.94 -2.46 -17.58
CA VAL A 371 17.98 -2.08 -19.00
C VAL A 371 16.75 -2.62 -19.74
N LEU A 372 16.39 -3.89 -19.54
CA LEU A 372 15.19 -4.48 -20.14
C LEU A 372 13.90 -3.84 -19.61
N CYS A 373 13.84 -3.48 -18.33
CA CYS A 373 12.72 -2.75 -17.74
C CYS A 373 12.57 -1.35 -18.37
N ALA A 374 13.68 -0.63 -18.55
CA ALA A 374 13.71 0.66 -19.24
C ALA A 374 13.23 0.56 -20.68
N GLU A 375 13.71 -0.44 -21.45
CA GLU A 375 13.31 -0.66 -22.84
C GLU A 375 11.83 -1.01 -22.98
N VAL A 376 11.29 -1.87 -22.12
CA VAL A 376 9.86 -2.24 -22.13
C VAL A 376 8.99 -1.07 -21.70
N LEU A 377 9.39 -0.32 -20.67
CA LEU A 377 8.66 0.86 -20.20
C LEU A 377 8.66 1.95 -21.31
N TRP A 378 9.83 2.26 -21.87
CA TRP A 378 9.97 3.20 -22.98
C TRP A 378 9.16 2.76 -24.20
N GLY A 379 9.23 1.50 -24.60
CA GLY A 379 8.44 0.95 -25.71
C GLY A 379 6.92 1.06 -25.50
N SER A 380 6.45 0.99 -24.25
CA SER A 380 5.03 1.16 -23.92
C SER A 380 4.56 2.62 -23.90
N LEU A 381 5.47 3.58 -23.64
CA LEU A 381 5.19 5.01 -23.58
C LEU A 381 5.44 5.73 -24.92
N ARG A 382 6.41 5.25 -25.70
CA ARG A 382 6.87 5.84 -26.97
C ARG A 382 5.74 6.18 -27.95
N PRO A 383 4.73 5.32 -28.21
CA PRO A 383 3.64 5.67 -29.13
C PRO A 383 2.78 6.86 -28.68
N ARG A 384 2.82 7.22 -27.39
CA ARG A 384 2.18 8.45 -26.88
C ARG A 384 3.08 9.66 -27.07
N ALA A 385 4.36 9.54 -26.71
CA ALA A 385 5.35 10.60 -26.90
C ALA A 385 5.47 11.02 -28.38
N GLU A 386 5.47 10.05 -29.31
CA GLU A 386 5.47 10.32 -30.75
C GLU A 386 4.17 11.01 -31.20
N ALA A 387 3.00 10.57 -30.71
CA ALA A 387 1.72 11.21 -31.03
C ALA A 387 1.55 12.61 -30.43
N GLU A 388 2.09 12.86 -29.24
CA GLU A 388 2.12 14.16 -28.57
C GLU A 388 3.10 15.13 -29.26
N GLN A 389 4.24 14.62 -29.74
CA GLN A 389 5.17 15.38 -30.59
C GLN A 389 4.56 15.72 -31.96
N ASP A 390 3.89 14.77 -32.63
CA ASP A 390 3.20 15.03 -33.90
C ASP A 390 2.04 16.03 -33.73
N ALA A 391 1.31 15.98 -32.60
CA ALA A 391 0.27 16.96 -32.28
C ALA A 391 0.85 18.36 -32.01
N ALA A 392 1.95 18.46 -31.25
CA ALA A 392 2.65 19.72 -31.01
C ALA A 392 3.27 20.29 -32.30
N ALA A 393 3.82 19.45 -33.16
CA ALA A 393 4.33 19.83 -34.48
C ALA A 393 3.20 20.27 -35.42
N GLY A 394 2.03 19.62 -35.36
CA GLY A 394 0.83 20.03 -36.10
C GLY A 394 0.29 21.39 -35.69
N LEU A 395 0.34 21.71 -34.38
CA LEU A 395 0.02 23.05 -33.87
C LEU A 395 1.07 24.08 -34.29
N ALA A 396 2.36 23.76 -34.17
CA ALA A 396 3.45 24.63 -34.59
C ALA A 396 3.47 24.88 -36.12
N ALA A 397 2.93 23.96 -36.92
CA ALA A 397 2.78 24.12 -38.37
C ALA A 397 1.61 25.06 -38.78
N GLY A 398 0.80 25.54 -37.82
CA GLY A 398 -0.22 26.55 -38.05
C GLY A 398 0.37 27.94 -38.34
N ASP A 399 1.43 28.32 -37.63
CA ASP A 399 2.22 29.52 -37.90
C ASP A 399 3.43 29.16 -38.78
N GLY A 400 3.35 29.54 -40.06
CA GLY A 400 4.06 28.81 -41.11
C GLY A 400 5.56 29.10 -41.26
N VAL A 401 6.37 28.03 -41.18
CA VAL A 401 7.47 27.76 -42.13
C VAL A 401 7.52 26.24 -42.43
N ARG A 402 7.44 25.86 -43.72
CA ARG A 402 7.70 24.47 -44.15
C ARG A 402 9.20 24.18 -44.13
N TRP A 403 9.67 23.45 -43.12
CA TRP A 403 10.96 22.76 -43.19
C TRP A 403 10.80 21.47 -44.01
N GLY A 404 11.41 21.44 -45.20
CA GLY A 404 11.37 20.28 -46.08
C GLY A 404 12.17 19.10 -45.54
N ARG A 405 11.65 17.88 -45.69
CA ARG A 405 12.40 16.65 -45.38
C ARG A 405 13.52 16.49 -46.41
N GLY A 406 14.76 16.82 -46.02
CA GLY A 406 15.94 16.53 -46.84
C GLY A 406 16.16 15.03 -46.96
N ASP A 407 16.09 14.49 -48.18
CA ASP A 407 16.24 13.05 -48.43
C ASP A 407 17.71 12.63 -48.21
N MET A 408 17.96 11.89 -47.11
CA MET A 408 19.31 11.54 -46.68
C MET A 408 19.84 10.29 -47.41
N ARG A 409 19.86 10.34 -48.75
CA ARG A 409 20.28 9.25 -49.65
C ARG A 409 21.40 9.61 -50.63
N ALA A 410 22.32 10.51 -50.25
CA ALA A 410 23.57 10.69 -51.02
C ALA A 410 24.77 11.16 -50.17
N ARG A 411 25.68 10.22 -49.87
CA ARG A 411 27.16 10.36 -49.84
C ARG A 411 27.80 9.13 -49.18
N LYS A 412 28.26 8.19 -49.99
CA LYS A 412 29.32 7.24 -49.65
C LYS A 412 30.61 7.66 -50.35
N ASN A 413 31.74 7.27 -49.77
CA ASN A 413 33.11 7.32 -50.28
C ASN A 413 33.88 8.64 -50.08
N PHE A 414 35.17 8.44 -49.80
CA PHE A 414 36.26 9.40 -49.53
C PHE A 414 36.15 10.20 -48.23
N VAL A 415 37.18 10.23 -47.37
CA VAL A 415 38.50 9.53 -47.41
C VAL A 415 38.54 8.40 -46.39
#